data_AF-A0A849GJG4-F1
#
_entry.id   AF-A0A849GJG4-F1
#
_cell.length_a   1.000
_cell.length_b   1.000
_cell.length_c   1.000
_cell.angle_alpha   90.00
_cell.angle_beta   90.00
_cell.angle_gamma   90.00
#
_symmetry.space_group_name_H-M   'P 1'
#
loop_
_entity.id
_entity.type
_entity.pdbx_description
1 polymer ?
#
loop_
_entity_poly.entity_id
_entity_poly.type
_entity_poly.pdbx_seq_one_letter_code
_entity_poly.pdbx_strand_id
1 'polypeptide(L)'
;MMGNQYALLKREVWEHRSIYVTPLAIASIVTLGTLAMLMFAGGFAKELDIAIFGATNIAGDTERQAALTGFFVGTSGVFLLAATVLTVFYTLDCLYTERKDKSILFWRSMPVTDAEAVISKLVTAIVIIPMVTVAVVIATHLVNLAVTSIWFSAKGADAGHLIWGSVPLLDNWLAALIVTLASAVWMSPFVGWFLFVSAYTKRSPFLMAFMPLVLIPILEFIFLRSSFFADAVFSRKGMIPLFRGMDIEAFFDEETLHLSEEAVSLLAFLDVGRFLTSPSMWGGVVICALFVTAAIYVRRYRDES
;
A
#
# COMPACT_ATOMS: atom_id res chain seq x y z
N MET A 1 -25.13 15.82 4.25
CA MET A 1 -24.28 14.63 4.33
C MET A 1 -23.16 14.63 3.28
N MET A 2 -23.41 14.58 1.95
CA MET A 2 -22.31 14.52 0.96
C MET A 2 -21.40 15.76 0.94
N GLY A 3 -21.95 16.98 1.07
CA GLY A 3 -21.14 18.21 1.11
C GLY A 3 -20.19 18.30 2.31
N ASN A 4 -20.64 17.83 3.49
CA ASN A 4 -19.81 17.81 4.70
C ASN A 4 -18.66 16.80 4.57
N GLN A 5 -18.92 15.64 3.96
CA GLN A 5 -17.89 14.61 3.76
C GLN A 5 -16.74 15.08 2.88
N TYR A 6 -17.03 15.76 1.77
CA TYR A 6 -15.98 16.31 0.91
C TYR A 6 -15.07 17.30 1.66
N ALA A 7 -15.66 18.19 2.46
CA ALA A 7 -14.90 19.15 3.26
C ALA A 7 -14.00 18.45 4.30
N LEU A 8 -14.51 17.42 4.98
CA LEU A 8 -13.73 16.63 5.93
C LEU A 8 -12.56 15.90 5.25
N LEU A 9 -12.78 15.27 4.11
CA LEU A 9 -11.70 14.60 3.37
C LEU A 9 -10.63 15.59 2.90
N LYS A 10 -11.03 16.75 2.39
CA LYS A 10 -10.08 17.81 2.02
C LYS A 10 -9.25 18.26 3.22
N ARG A 11 -9.89 18.38 4.39
CA ARG A 11 -9.21 18.70 5.65
C ARG A 11 -8.18 17.63 6.03
N GLU A 12 -8.55 16.35 5.98
CA GLU A 12 -7.63 15.25 6.30
C GLU A 12 -6.35 15.29 5.48
N VAL A 13 -6.47 15.52 4.17
CA VAL A 13 -5.32 15.63 3.26
C VAL A 13 -4.43 16.83 3.61
N TRP A 14 -5.02 17.93 4.10
CA TRP A 14 -4.30 19.15 4.46
C TRP A 14 -3.61 19.06 5.82
N GLU A 15 -4.29 18.46 6.81
CA GLU A 15 -3.77 18.29 8.17
C GLU A 15 -2.66 17.22 8.21
N HIS A 16 -2.87 16.09 7.52
CA HIS A 16 -1.93 14.98 7.54
C HIS A 16 -1.01 15.00 6.30
N ARG A 17 0.00 15.89 6.35
CA ARG A 17 0.98 16.05 5.26
C ARG A 17 1.72 14.75 4.90
N SER A 18 1.82 13.81 5.83
CA SER A 18 2.42 12.49 5.59
C SER A 18 1.74 11.74 4.43
N ILE A 19 0.45 11.99 4.16
CA ILE A 19 -0.30 11.38 3.06
C ILE A 19 0.39 11.58 1.71
N TYR A 20 0.97 12.75 1.45
CA TYR A 20 1.71 13.03 0.22
C TYR A 20 3.23 13.06 0.41
N VAL A 21 3.74 13.44 1.59
CA VAL A 21 5.19 13.48 1.85
C VAL A 21 5.80 12.08 1.86
N THR A 22 5.13 11.08 2.45
CA THR A 22 5.65 9.71 2.51
C THR A 22 5.84 9.10 1.12
N PRO A 23 4.84 9.04 0.23
CA PRO A 23 5.06 8.50 -1.10
C PRO A 23 6.07 9.35 -1.91
N LEU A 24 6.14 10.67 -1.74
CA LEU A 24 7.16 11.50 -2.40
C LEU A 24 8.59 11.22 -1.91
N ALA A 25 8.77 10.92 -0.62
CA ALA A 25 10.06 10.50 -0.08
C ALA A 25 10.49 9.15 -0.68
N ILE A 26 9.57 8.19 -0.77
CA ILE A 26 9.82 6.90 -1.44
C ILE A 26 10.14 7.10 -2.91
N ALA A 27 9.40 7.95 -3.62
CA ALA A 27 9.68 8.31 -5.02
C ALA A 27 11.10 8.84 -5.20
N SER A 28 11.56 9.69 -4.28
CA SER A 28 12.92 10.21 -4.29
C SER A 28 13.96 9.09 -4.10
N ILE A 29 13.74 8.19 -3.14
CA ILE A 29 14.62 7.04 -2.89
C ILE A 29 14.68 6.11 -4.11
N VAL A 30 13.53 5.76 -4.67
CA VAL A 30 13.43 4.88 -5.85
C VAL A 30 14.10 5.50 -7.08
N THR A 31 13.89 6.80 -7.31
CA THR A 31 14.53 7.53 -8.43
C THR A 31 16.04 7.61 -8.25
N LEU A 32 16.51 7.92 -7.03
CA LEU A 32 17.93 7.94 -6.71
C LEU A 32 18.56 6.54 -6.84
N GLY A 33 17.87 5.49 -6.43
CA GLY A 33 18.30 4.11 -6.61
C GLY A 33 18.45 3.74 -8.09
N THR A 34 17.50 4.18 -8.93
CA THR A 34 17.56 4.01 -10.38
C THR A 34 18.76 4.74 -10.98
N LEU A 35 18.99 6.00 -10.58
CA LEU A 35 20.17 6.77 -11.01
C LEU A 35 21.48 6.12 -10.57
N ALA A 36 21.56 5.65 -9.32
CA ALA A 36 22.72 4.94 -8.81
C ALA A 36 23.00 3.67 -9.63
N MET A 37 21.97 2.86 -9.91
CA MET A 37 22.08 1.67 -10.74
C MET A 37 22.65 2.02 -12.13
N LEU A 38 22.15 3.07 -12.78
CA LEU A 38 22.66 3.52 -14.08
C LEU A 38 24.12 3.98 -14.02
N MET A 39 24.50 4.73 -12.98
CA MET A 39 25.87 5.22 -12.78
C MET A 39 26.87 4.10 -12.50
N PHE A 40 26.52 3.14 -11.64
CA PHE A 40 27.39 2.02 -11.27
C PHE A 40 27.45 0.92 -12.34
N ALA A 41 26.45 0.81 -13.21
CA ALA A 41 26.47 -0.09 -14.37
C ALA A 41 27.66 0.16 -15.31
N GLY A 42 28.27 1.36 -15.30
CA GLY A 42 29.48 1.66 -16.06
C GLY A 42 30.80 1.13 -15.45
N GLY A 43 30.84 0.81 -14.16
CA GLY A 43 32.06 0.39 -13.45
C GLY A 43 32.10 -1.10 -13.04
N PHE A 44 30.94 -1.74 -12.95
CA PHE A 44 30.74 -3.14 -12.52
C PHE A 44 30.48 -4.11 -13.70
N ALA A 45 30.94 -3.72 -14.89
CA ALA A 45 30.32 -4.12 -16.14
C ALA A 45 30.56 -5.56 -16.62
N LYS A 46 31.51 -6.35 -16.10
CA LYS A 46 31.82 -7.64 -16.75
C LYS A 46 30.84 -8.78 -16.43
N GLU A 47 30.34 -8.85 -15.19
CA GLU A 47 29.27 -9.79 -14.83
C GLU A 47 27.87 -9.26 -15.14
N LEU A 48 27.66 -7.93 -15.09
CA LEU A 48 26.36 -7.30 -15.39
C LEU A 48 26.14 -7.06 -16.90
N ASP A 49 27.21 -7.01 -17.71
CA ASP A 49 27.13 -7.00 -19.18
C ASP A 49 26.40 -8.24 -19.67
N ILE A 50 26.61 -9.40 -19.07
CA ILE A 50 25.99 -10.64 -19.60
C ILE A 50 24.49 -10.69 -19.28
N ALA A 51 24.06 -10.09 -18.15
CA ALA A 51 22.65 -10.09 -17.73
C ALA A 51 21.80 -8.99 -18.39
N ILE A 52 22.35 -7.79 -18.62
CA ILE A 52 21.60 -6.66 -19.20
C ILE A 52 22.03 -6.36 -20.66
N PHE A 53 23.32 -6.52 -20.98
CA PHE A 53 23.87 -6.25 -22.32
C PHE A 53 23.92 -7.48 -23.24
N GLY A 54 24.00 -8.69 -22.69
CA GLY A 54 23.71 -9.94 -23.37
C GLY A 54 22.26 -9.96 -23.83
N ALA A 55 21.34 -9.48 -22.99
CA ALA A 55 19.92 -9.39 -23.32
C ALA A 55 19.60 -8.31 -24.38
N THR A 56 20.28 -7.15 -24.39
CA THR A 56 19.96 -6.11 -25.39
C THR A 56 20.42 -6.43 -26.81
N ASN A 57 21.33 -7.38 -27.02
CA ASN A 57 21.73 -7.86 -28.35
C ASN A 57 21.37 -9.33 -28.64
N ILE A 58 20.91 -10.12 -27.66
CA ILE A 58 20.61 -11.56 -27.80
C ILE A 58 19.22 -11.95 -27.24
N ALA A 59 18.60 -11.17 -26.34
CA ALA A 59 17.30 -11.53 -25.79
C ALA A 59 16.12 -11.10 -26.68
N GLY A 60 15.12 -11.98 -26.76
CA GLY A 60 13.84 -11.66 -27.40
C GLY A 60 13.10 -10.52 -26.69
N ASP A 61 12.16 -9.88 -27.38
CA ASP A 61 11.35 -8.79 -26.83
C ASP A 61 10.61 -9.17 -25.53
N THR A 62 10.34 -10.46 -25.34
CA THR A 62 9.70 -11.05 -24.15
C THR A 62 10.53 -10.92 -22.88
N GLU A 63 11.83 -11.21 -22.93
CA GLU A 63 12.71 -11.13 -21.75
C GLU A 63 12.91 -9.68 -21.30
N ARG A 64 13.01 -8.75 -22.26
CA ARG A 64 13.08 -7.31 -21.99
C ARG A 64 11.80 -6.81 -21.30
N GLN A 65 10.65 -7.26 -21.79
CA GLN A 65 9.36 -6.93 -21.21
C GLN A 65 9.21 -7.49 -19.79
N ALA A 66 9.63 -8.74 -19.55
CA ALA A 66 9.64 -9.35 -18.22
C ALA A 66 10.51 -8.55 -17.25
N ALA A 67 11.71 -8.14 -17.66
CA ALA A 67 12.62 -7.40 -16.79
C ALA A 67 12.09 -6.01 -16.40
N LEU A 68 11.52 -5.27 -17.37
CA LEU A 68 10.91 -3.97 -17.08
C LEU A 68 9.65 -4.11 -16.23
N THR A 69 8.90 -5.19 -16.40
CA THR A 69 7.73 -5.51 -15.57
C THR A 69 8.15 -5.83 -14.14
N GLY A 70 9.17 -6.68 -13.94
CA GLY A 70 9.75 -6.98 -12.63
C GLY A 70 10.20 -5.71 -11.89
N PHE A 71 10.90 -4.81 -12.58
CA PHE A 71 11.30 -3.51 -12.00
C PHE A 71 10.10 -2.68 -11.53
N PHE A 72 9.01 -2.60 -12.31
CA PHE A 72 7.80 -1.86 -11.91
C PHE A 72 7.04 -2.53 -10.78
N VAL A 73 7.00 -3.85 -10.74
CA VAL A 73 6.38 -4.58 -9.65
C VAL A 73 7.17 -4.38 -8.36
N GLY A 74 8.49 -4.58 -8.39
CA GLY A 74 9.37 -4.40 -7.24
C GLY A 74 9.30 -2.98 -6.67
N THR A 75 9.39 -1.96 -7.54
CA THR A 75 9.26 -0.56 -7.10
C THR A 75 7.87 -0.26 -6.55
N SER A 76 6.79 -0.73 -7.19
CA SER A 76 5.41 -0.60 -6.67
C SER A 76 5.22 -1.27 -5.31
N GLY A 77 5.89 -2.40 -5.07
CA GLY A 77 5.90 -3.10 -3.78
C GLY A 77 6.45 -2.25 -2.64
N VAL A 78 7.53 -1.50 -2.89
CA VAL A 78 8.10 -0.56 -1.91
C VAL A 78 7.09 0.54 -1.55
N PHE A 79 6.38 1.08 -2.55
CA PHE A 79 5.30 2.05 -2.31
C PHE A 79 4.14 1.47 -1.51
N LEU A 80 3.72 0.23 -1.82
CA LEU A 80 2.65 -0.46 -1.09
C LEU A 80 3.02 -0.70 0.38
N LEU A 81 4.26 -1.12 0.65
CA LEU A 81 4.78 -1.29 2.01
C LEU A 81 4.76 0.04 2.77
N ALA A 82 5.27 1.11 2.15
CA ALA A 82 5.26 2.44 2.74
C ALA A 82 3.82 2.96 3.01
N ALA A 83 2.88 2.71 2.08
CA ALA A 83 1.48 3.06 2.25
C ALA A 83 0.81 2.29 3.40
N THR A 84 1.17 1.02 3.58
CA THR A 84 0.71 0.20 4.70
C THR A 84 1.17 0.78 6.03
N VAL A 85 2.47 1.09 6.14
CA VAL A 85 3.06 1.72 7.33
C VAL A 85 2.43 3.08 7.62
N LEU A 86 2.29 3.93 6.59
CA LEU A 86 1.61 5.22 6.68
C LEU A 86 0.17 5.07 7.21
N THR A 87 -0.58 4.10 6.69
CA THR A 87 -1.97 3.85 7.09
C THR A 87 -2.07 3.47 8.56
N VAL A 88 -1.15 2.64 9.07
CA VAL A 88 -1.07 2.29 10.50
C VAL A 88 -0.86 3.54 11.35
N PHE A 89 0.15 4.36 11.03
CA PHE A 89 0.43 5.58 11.79
C PHE A 89 -0.72 6.59 11.72
N TYR A 90 -1.29 6.81 10.53
CA TYR A 90 -2.42 7.70 10.33
C TYR A 90 -3.64 7.27 11.16
N THR A 91 -4.04 6.00 11.08
CA THR A 91 -5.24 5.49 11.77
C THR A 91 -5.09 5.45 13.29
N LEU A 92 -3.87 5.28 13.82
CA LEU A 92 -3.59 5.36 15.25
C LEU A 92 -3.56 6.81 15.77
N ASP A 93 -3.11 7.75 14.97
CA ASP A 93 -2.93 9.15 15.38
C ASP A 93 -4.20 9.98 15.22
N CYS A 94 -4.94 9.81 14.13
CA CYS A 94 -5.93 10.79 13.67
C CYS A 94 -7.06 11.09 14.67
N LEU A 95 -7.62 10.10 15.37
CA LEU A 95 -8.66 10.33 16.38
C LEU A 95 -8.06 10.65 17.76
N TYR A 96 -6.86 10.15 18.04
CA TYR A 96 -6.13 10.40 19.28
C TYR A 96 -5.71 11.87 19.39
N THR A 97 -5.09 12.40 18.33
CA THR A 97 -4.62 13.79 18.26
C THR A 97 -5.78 14.78 18.34
N GLU A 98 -6.92 14.48 17.70
CA GLU A 98 -8.12 15.33 17.82
C GLU A 98 -8.61 15.51 19.27
N ARG A 99 -8.46 14.48 20.12
CA ARG A 99 -8.78 14.58 21.55
C ARG A 99 -7.68 15.29 22.32
N LYS A 100 -6.42 14.90 22.06
CA LYS A 100 -5.24 15.46 22.74
C LYS A 100 -5.17 16.98 22.58
N ASP A 101 -5.48 17.48 21.38
CA ASP A 101 -5.43 18.91 21.05
C ASP A 101 -6.79 19.61 21.27
N LYS A 102 -7.77 18.88 21.81
CA LYS A 102 -9.16 19.35 22.09
C LYS A 102 -9.91 19.89 20.87
N SER A 103 -9.41 19.63 19.65
CA SER A 103 -10.09 20.00 18.41
C SER A 103 -11.42 19.26 18.25
N ILE A 104 -11.59 18.11 18.91
CA ILE A 104 -12.88 17.40 19.02
C ILE A 104 -14.03 18.31 19.48
N LEU A 105 -13.81 19.23 20.42
CA LEU A 105 -14.84 20.16 20.92
C LEU A 105 -15.27 21.16 19.84
N PHE A 106 -14.30 21.65 19.06
CA PHE A 106 -14.57 22.50 17.90
C PHE A 106 -15.40 21.74 16.87
N TRP A 107 -15.01 20.51 16.51
CA TRP A 107 -15.75 19.73 15.52
C TRP A 107 -17.16 19.35 15.93
N ARG A 108 -17.42 19.20 17.23
CA ARG A 108 -18.77 18.99 17.76
C ARG A 108 -19.65 20.24 17.73
N SER A 109 -19.05 21.43 17.74
CA SER A 109 -19.78 22.69 17.55
C SER A 109 -20.15 22.95 16.09
N MET A 110 -19.45 22.29 15.15
CA MET A 110 -19.78 22.30 13.73
C MET A 110 -20.95 21.37 13.43
N PRO A 111 -21.71 21.57 12.33
CA PRO A 111 -22.81 20.69 11.93
C PRO A 111 -22.30 19.37 11.31
N VAL A 112 -21.45 18.65 12.03
CA VAL A 112 -20.80 17.40 11.66
C VAL A 112 -21.03 16.36 12.76
N THR A 113 -21.49 15.18 12.38
CA THR A 113 -21.71 14.09 13.35
C THR A 113 -20.43 13.32 13.66
N ASP A 114 -20.36 12.64 14.82
CA ASP A 114 -19.23 11.76 15.16
C ASP A 114 -19.05 10.63 14.13
N ALA A 115 -20.15 10.12 13.57
CA ALA A 115 -20.12 9.13 12.50
C ALA A 115 -19.45 9.71 11.24
N GLU A 116 -19.84 10.92 10.82
CA GLU A 116 -19.23 11.58 9.67
C GLU A 116 -17.73 11.81 9.86
N ALA A 117 -17.30 12.18 11.07
CA ALA A 117 -15.90 12.41 11.41
C ALA A 117 -15.06 11.12 11.41
N VAL A 118 -15.60 9.99 11.87
CA VAL A 118 -14.87 8.70 11.86
C VAL A 118 -14.88 8.09 10.46
N ILE A 119 -16.00 8.18 9.72
CA ILE A 119 -16.11 7.68 8.34
C ILE A 119 -15.12 8.42 7.43
N SER A 120 -14.92 9.74 7.61
CA SER A 120 -13.92 10.45 6.81
C SER A 120 -12.51 9.91 7.03
N LYS A 121 -12.13 9.53 8.27
CA LYS A 121 -10.84 8.87 8.55
C LYS A 121 -10.73 7.51 7.89
N LEU A 122 -11.81 6.72 7.95
CA LEU A 122 -11.86 5.40 7.30
C LEU A 122 -11.70 5.52 5.78
N VAL A 123 -12.41 6.45 5.15
CA VAL A 123 -12.31 6.71 3.70
C VAL A 123 -10.92 7.22 3.34
N THR A 124 -10.32 8.08 4.17
CA THR A 124 -8.93 8.52 3.94
C THR A 124 -7.97 7.33 3.97
N ALA A 125 -8.10 6.43 4.94
CA ALA A 125 -7.25 5.26 5.08
C ALA A 125 -7.42 4.23 3.95
N ILE A 126 -8.66 3.95 3.53
CA ILE A 126 -8.97 2.88 2.55
C ILE A 126 -8.94 3.37 1.11
N VAL A 127 -9.18 4.65 0.85
CA VAL A 127 -9.31 5.19 -0.51
C VAL A 127 -8.26 6.26 -0.79
N ILE A 128 -8.19 7.33 0.02
CA ILE A 128 -7.36 8.48 -0.31
C ILE A 128 -5.87 8.14 -0.28
N ILE A 129 -5.39 7.48 0.79
CA ILE A 129 -3.98 7.06 0.91
C ILE A 129 -3.59 6.16 -0.29
N PRO A 130 -4.31 5.07 -0.60
CA PRO A 130 -4.05 4.26 -1.80
C PRO A 130 -4.03 5.05 -3.10
N MET A 131 -5.01 5.94 -3.32
CA MET A 131 -5.10 6.71 -4.56
C MET A 131 -3.93 7.69 -4.72
N VAL A 132 -3.51 8.35 -3.64
CA VAL A 132 -2.32 9.22 -3.66
C VAL A 132 -1.06 8.40 -3.90
N THR A 133 -0.92 7.24 -3.26
CA THR A 133 0.21 6.34 -3.50
C THR A 133 0.29 5.91 -4.96
N VAL A 134 -0.80 5.46 -5.57
CA VAL A 134 -0.82 5.03 -6.98
C VAL A 134 -0.50 6.18 -7.92
N ALA A 135 -1.01 7.39 -7.65
CA ALA A 135 -0.67 8.57 -8.45
C ALA A 135 0.84 8.87 -8.41
N VAL A 136 1.47 8.73 -7.25
CA VAL A 136 2.93 8.91 -7.11
C VAL A 136 3.72 7.76 -7.73
N VAL A 137 3.23 6.51 -7.67
CA VAL A 137 3.83 5.36 -8.38
C VAL A 137 3.88 5.65 -9.89
N ILE A 138 2.76 6.05 -10.48
CA ILE A 138 2.68 6.37 -11.92
C ILE A 138 3.67 7.50 -12.26
N ALA A 139 3.68 8.58 -11.48
CA ALA A 139 4.61 9.70 -11.67
C ALA A 139 6.08 9.24 -11.57
N THR A 140 6.40 8.38 -10.60
CA THR A 140 7.76 7.86 -10.39
C THR A 140 8.19 6.96 -11.55
N HIS A 141 7.32 6.08 -12.03
CA HIS A 141 7.60 5.25 -13.20
C HIS A 141 7.87 6.11 -14.42
N LEU A 142 7.08 7.16 -14.66
CA LEU A 142 7.31 8.11 -15.75
C LEU A 142 8.66 8.84 -15.64
N VAL A 143 9.02 9.31 -14.45
CA VAL A 143 10.33 9.95 -14.20
C VAL A 143 11.47 8.96 -14.46
N ASN A 144 11.38 7.74 -13.93
CA ASN A 144 12.41 6.71 -14.13
C ASN A 144 12.54 6.28 -15.59
N LEU A 145 11.43 6.16 -16.32
CA LEU A 145 11.44 5.90 -17.76
C LEU A 145 12.13 7.02 -18.52
N ALA A 146 11.85 8.28 -18.19
CA ALA A 146 12.49 9.44 -18.84
C ALA A 146 14.00 9.48 -18.56
N VAL A 147 14.41 9.31 -17.29
CA VAL A 147 15.82 9.26 -16.88
C VAL A 147 16.57 8.13 -17.60
N THR A 148 15.98 6.94 -17.63
CA THR A 148 16.56 5.77 -18.29
C THR A 148 16.65 5.99 -19.80
N SER A 149 15.62 6.57 -20.42
CA SER A 149 15.61 6.91 -21.85
C SER A 149 16.70 7.90 -22.25
N ILE A 150 16.93 8.93 -21.42
CA ILE A 150 18.01 9.91 -21.63
C ILE A 150 19.37 9.21 -21.55
N TRP A 151 19.56 8.33 -20.56
CA TRP A 151 20.81 7.57 -20.40
C TRP A 151 21.11 6.66 -21.59
N PHE A 152 20.13 5.91 -22.09
CA PHE A 152 20.30 5.03 -23.25
C PHE A 152 20.55 5.82 -24.54
N SER A 153 19.79 6.90 -24.76
CA SER A 153 19.98 7.78 -25.91
C SER A 153 21.38 8.42 -25.91
N ALA A 154 21.89 8.81 -24.74
CA ALA A 154 23.25 9.35 -24.60
C ALA A 154 24.34 8.33 -24.96
N LYS A 155 24.05 7.02 -24.89
CA LYS A 155 24.93 5.93 -25.32
C LYS A 155 24.70 5.48 -26.77
N GLY A 156 23.80 6.14 -27.50
CA GLY A 156 23.50 5.85 -28.91
C GLY A 156 22.48 4.72 -29.14
N ALA A 157 21.78 4.25 -28.10
CA ALA A 157 20.72 3.26 -28.22
C ALA A 157 19.34 3.89 -28.50
N ASP A 158 18.47 3.19 -29.24
CA ASP A 158 17.09 3.64 -29.49
C ASP A 158 16.19 3.37 -28.28
N ALA A 159 16.10 4.37 -27.38
CA ALA A 159 15.25 4.31 -26.21
C ALA A 159 13.75 4.19 -26.53
N GLY A 160 13.30 4.67 -27.70
CA GLY A 160 11.90 4.60 -28.10
C GLY A 160 11.45 3.16 -28.29
N HIS A 161 12.22 2.40 -29.07
CA HIS A 161 11.95 0.98 -29.30
C HIS A 161 12.23 0.12 -28.05
N LEU A 162 13.37 0.33 -27.40
CA LEU A 162 13.83 -0.53 -26.30
C LEU A 162 13.03 -0.37 -24.99
N ILE A 163 12.44 0.80 -24.75
CA ILE A 163 11.77 1.09 -23.47
C ILE A 163 10.28 1.32 -23.70
N TRP A 164 9.93 2.31 -24.52
CA TRP A 164 8.53 2.72 -24.66
C TRP A 164 7.69 1.73 -25.48
N GLY A 165 8.30 1.02 -26.43
CA GLY A 165 7.64 0.01 -27.24
C GLY A 165 7.45 -1.35 -26.56
N SER A 166 8.20 -1.63 -25.48
CA SER A 166 8.25 -2.97 -24.85
C SER A 166 7.45 -3.06 -23.53
N VAL A 167 7.01 -1.93 -22.97
CA VAL A 167 6.45 -1.90 -21.61
C VAL A 167 4.92 -1.81 -21.63
N PRO A 168 4.19 -2.77 -21.05
CA PRO A 168 2.74 -2.73 -20.94
C PRO A 168 2.32 -1.77 -19.81
N LEU A 169 2.54 -0.46 -19.98
CA LEU A 169 2.36 0.56 -18.94
C LEU A 169 0.96 0.55 -18.33
N LEU A 170 -0.07 0.46 -19.17
CA LEU A 170 -1.45 0.44 -18.71
C LEU A 170 -1.78 -0.80 -17.88
N ASP A 171 -1.27 -1.97 -18.30
CA ASP A 171 -1.44 -3.21 -17.54
C ASP A 171 -0.79 -3.09 -16.16
N ASN A 172 0.44 -2.61 -16.12
CA ASN A 172 1.21 -2.45 -14.88
C ASN A 172 0.58 -1.44 -13.92
N TRP A 173 0.12 -0.29 -14.41
CA TRP A 173 -0.52 0.73 -13.57
C TRP A 173 -1.93 0.34 -13.11
N LEU A 174 -2.70 -0.37 -13.94
CA LEU A 174 -3.99 -0.92 -13.52
C LEU A 174 -3.81 -2.03 -12.48
N ALA A 175 -2.82 -2.90 -12.66
CA ALA A 175 -2.48 -3.92 -11.67
C ALA A 175 -2.06 -3.27 -10.34
N ALA A 176 -1.19 -2.25 -10.37
CA ALA A 176 -0.80 -1.50 -9.18
C ALA A 176 -2.00 -0.85 -8.46
N LEU A 177 -2.94 -0.25 -9.22
CA LEU A 177 -4.17 0.32 -8.67
C LEU A 177 -5.02 -0.73 -7.98
N ILE A 178 -5.29 -1.86 -8.66
CA ILE A 178 -6.12 -2.94 -8.14
C ILE A 178 -5.48 -3.55 -6.89
N VAL A 179 -4.20 -3.88 -6.93
CA VAL A 179 -3.48 -4.49 -5.80
C VAL A 179 -3.45 -3.55 -4.61
N THR A 180 -3.21 -2.26 -4.81
CA THR A 180 -3.15 -1.28 -3.70
C THR A 180 -4.52 -1.11 -3.04
N LEU A 181 -5.59 -0.95 -3.82
CA LEU A 181 -6.96 -0.82 -3.28
C LEU A 181 -7.45 -2.12 -2.64
N ALA A 182 -7.23 -3.26 -3.28
CA ALA A 182 -7.59 -4.57 -2.74
C ALA A 182 -6.84 -4.84 -1.43
N SER A 183 -5.56 -4.48 -1.34
CA SER A 183 -4.77 -4.60 -0.10
C SER A 183 -5.33 -3.73 1.02
N ALA A 184 -5.73 -2.48 0.72
CA ALA A 184 -6.34 -1.59 1.71
C ALA A 184 -7.68 -2.13 2.24
N VAL A 185 -8.54 -2.66 1.35
CA VAL A 185 -9.81 -3.31 1.74
C VAL A 185 -9.56 -4.61 2.51
N TRP A 186 -8.59 -5.41 2.09
CA TRP A 186 -8.21 -6.66 2.75
C TRP A 186 -7.70 -6.45 4.18
N MET A 187 -6.96 -5.36 4.39
CA MET A 187 -6.43 -4.91 5.68
C MET A 187 -7.43 -4.07 6.50
N SER A 188 -8.66 -3.87 6.02
CA SER A 188 -9.69 -3.08 6.72
C SER A 188 -9.97 -3.50 8.18
N PRO A 189 -9.92 -4.79 8.60
CA PRO A 189 -10.06 -5.14 10.02
C PRO A 189 -9.04 -4.43 10.92
N PHE A 190 -7.79 -4.33 10.44
CA PHE A 190 -6.72 -3.67 11.17
C PHE A 190 -6.92 -2.15 11.17
N VAL A 191 -7.35 -1.57 10.03
CA VAL A 191 -7.73 -0.15 9.95
C VAL A 191 -8.83 0.17 10.97
N GLY A 192 -9.88 -0.63 11.03
CA GLY A 192 -10.96 -0.49 12.01
C GLY A 192 -10.45 -0.62 13.45
N TRP A 193 -9.65 -1.65 13.74
CA TRP A 193 -9.01 -1.84 15.04
C TRP A 193 -8.17 -0.63 15.47
N PHE A 194 -7.33 -0.10 14.58
CA PHE A 194 -6.48 1.05 14.88
C PHE A 194 -7.30 2.32 15.09
N LEU A 195 -8.36 2.56 14.31
CA LEU A 195 -9.29 3.67 14.57
C LEU A 195 -9.99 3.53 15.91
N PHE A 196 -10.41 2.30 16.28
CA PHE A 196 -10.99 2.04 17.59
C PHE A 196 -10.01 2.32 18.73
N VAL A 197 -8.78 1.81 18.64
CA VAL A 197 -7.73 2.06 19.63
C VAL A 197 -7.37 3.55 19.68
N SER A 198 -7.32 4.22 18.53
CA SER A 198 -7.12 5.66 18.42
C SER A 198 -8.23 6.44 19.12
N ALA A 199 -9.49 6.03 19.01
CA ALA A 199 -10.63 6.60 19.74
C ALA A 199 -10.60 6.30 21.25
N TYR A 200 -10.14 5.10 21.63
CA TYR A 200 -10.23 4.58 22.99
C TYR A 200 -9.05 4.95 23.89
N THR A 201 -7.84 5.11 23.36
CA THR A 201 -6.65 5.15 24.21
C THR A 201 -6.43 6.53 24.85
N LYS A 202 -6.02 6.58 26.14
CA LYS A 202 -5.63 7.85 26.81
C LYS A 202 -4.16 8.21 26.57
N ARG A 203 -3.28 7.20 26.51
CA ARG A 203 -1.83 7.36 26.32
C ARG A 203 -1.30 6.21 25.48
N SER A 204 -0.38 6.52 24.59
CA SER A 204 0.36 5.54 23.79
C SER A 204 -0.54 4.64 22.91
N PRO A 205 -1.28 5.19 21.92
CA PRO A 205 -2.12 4.40 21.01
C PRO A 205 -1.39 3.23 20.36
N PHE A 206 -0.13 3.43 19.99
CA PHE A 206 0.70 2.39 19.39
C PHE A 206 0.86 1.17 20.32
N LEU A 207 1.26 1.39 21.58
CA LEU A 207 1.41 0.29 22.54
C LEU A 207 0.08 -0.43 22.77
N MET A 208 -1.01 0.30 22.93
CA MET A 208 -2.34 -0.29 23.14
C MET A 208 -2.85 -1.07 21.93
N ALA A 209 -2.43 -0.72 20.72
CA ALA A 209 -2.84 -1.40 19.49
C ALA A 209 -2.09 -2.72 19.30
N PHE A 210 -0.78 -2.73 19.55
CA PHE A 210 0.07 -3.90 19.28
C PHE A 210 0.16 -4.85 20.46
N MET A 211 0.03 -4.37 21.70
CA MET A 211 0.12 -5.22 22.89
C MET A 211 -0.92 -6.36 22.89
N PRO A 212 -2.21 -6.14 22.60
CA PRO A 212 -3.18 -7.24 22.51
C PRO A 212 -2.86 -8.23 21.40
N LEU A 213 -2.34 -7.76 20.26
CA LEU A 213 -1.97 -8.61 19.13
C LEU A 213 -0.77 -9.52 19.42
N VAL A 214 0.03 -9.20 20.44
CA VAL A 214 1.17 -10.01 20.90
C VAL A 214 0.81 -10.85 22.12
N LEU A 215 0.18 -10.24 23.13
CA LEU A 215 -0.10 -10.91 24.40
C LEU A 215 -1.19 -11.99 24.28
N ILE A 216 -2.26 -11.75 23.51
CA ILE A 216 -3.37 -12.72 23.40
C ILE A 216 -2.88 -14.05 22.79
N PRO A 217 -2.14 -14.08 21.66
CA PRO A 217 -1.56 -15.31 21.15
C PRO A 217 -0.66 -16.04 22.16
N ILE A 218 0.18 -15.29 22.89
CA ILE A 218 1.12 -15.88 23.86
C ILE A 218 0.34 -16.53 25.01
N LEU A 219 -0.67 -15.84 25.54
CA LEU A 219 -1.52 -16.35 26.61
C LEU A 219 -2.33 -17.57 26.12
N GLU A 220 -2.89 -17.52 24.91
CA GLU A 220 -3.60 -18.64 24.32
C GLU A 220 -2.69 -19.88 24.21
N PHE A 221 -1.47 -19.71 23.71
CA PHE A 221 -0.53 -20.80 23.59
C PHE A 221 -0.12 -21.39 24.95
N ILE A 222 0.13 -20.55 25.95
CA ILE A 222 0.54 -21.00 27.29
C ILE A 222 -0.59 -21.74 28.02
N PHE A 223 -1.80 -21.18 28.01
CA PHE A 223 -2.91 -21.69 28.83
C PHE A 223 -3.79 -22.71 28.10
N LEU A 224 -4.05 -22.50 26.80
CA LEU A 224 -4.99 -23.30 26.02
C LEU A 224 -4.28 -24.26 25.06
N ARG A 225 -2.95 -24.14 24.88
CA ARG A 225 -2.17 -24.90 23.89
C ARG A 225 -2.77 -24.82 22.49
N SER A 226 -3.38 -23.68 22.17
CA SER A 226 -4.08 -23.38 20.92
C SER A 226 -3.45 -22.15 20.23
N SER A 227 -3.65 -22.04 18.92
CA SER A 227 -3.20 -20.92 18.07
C SER A 227 -4.35 -20.20 17.36
N PHE A 228 -5.61 -20.42 17.76
CA PHE A 228 -6.80 -19.94 17.08
C PHE A 228 -6.80 -18.41 16.87
N PHE A 229 -6.40 -17.62 17.88
CA PHE A 229 -6.33 -16.16 17.73
C PHE A 229 -5.20 -15.74 16.80
N ALA A 230 -4.03 -16.37 16.93
CA ALA A 230 -2.91 -16.13 16.01
C ALA A 230 -3.29 -16.45 14.57
N ASP A 231 -3.95 -17.58 14.34
CA ASP A 231 -4.39 -18.02 13.02
C ASP A 231 -5.48 -17.08 12.48
N ALA A 232 -6.44 -16.65 13.30
CA ALA A 232 -7.48 -15.71 12.88
C ALA A 232 -6.92 -14.34 12.47
N VAL A 233 -5.88 -13.85 13.16
CA VAL A 233 -5.28 -12.53 12.90
C VAL A 233 -4.22 -12.59 11.80
N PHE A 234 -3.29 -13.55 11.87
CA PHE A 234 -2.11 -13.58 11.02
C PHE A 234 -2.29 -14.37 9.73
N SER A 235 -3.32 -15.22 9.59
CA SER A 235 -3.64 -15.89 8.31
C SER A 235 -3.91 -14.90 7.17
N ARG A 236 -4.33 -13.67 7.50
CA ARG A 236 -4.56 -12.60 6.52
C ARG A 236 -3.28 -12.04 5.88
N LYS A 237 -2.10 -12.28 6.45
CA LYS A 237 -0.86 -11.67 5.92
C LYS A 237 -0.45 -12.22 4.55
N GLY A 238 -0.60 -13.52 4.32
CA GLY A 238 -0.21 -14.16 3.05
C GLY A 238 -1.37 -14.45 2.10
N MET A 239 -2.59 -14.65 2.62
CA MET A 239 -3.69 -15.26 1.85
C MET A 239 -4.68 -14.25 1.26
N ILE A 240 -4.21 -13.15 0.67
CA ILE A 240 -5.12 -12.27 -0.06
C ILE A 240 -5.66 -13.03 -1.29
N PRO A 241 -6.99 -13.24 -1.43
CA PRO A 241 -7.58 -14.05 -2.50
C PRO A 241 -7.67 -13.27 -3.81
N LEU A 242 -6.62 -12.53 -4.15
CA LEU A 242 -6.50 -11.68 -5.32
C LEU A 242 -5.64 -12.31 -6.40
N PHE A 243 -4.64 -13.11 -6.03
CA PHE A 243 -3.66 -13.65 -6.97
C PHE A 243 -4.05 -15.07 -7.42
N ARG A 244 -3.80 -15.38 -8.69
CA ARG A 244 -4.01 -16.71 -9.29
C ARG A 244 -2.76 -17.57 -9.08
N GLY A 245 -2.88 -18.61 -8.26
CA GLY A 245 -1.82 -19.63 -8.08
C GLY A 245 -0.51 -19.10 -7.46
N MET A 246 -0.50 -17.88 -6.92
CA MET A 246 0.66 -17.21 -6.37
C MET A 246 0.26 -16.42 -5.11
N ASP A 247 1.16 -16.26 -4.16
CA ASP A 247 0.95 -15.41 -2.97
C ASP A 247 1.50 -14.00 -3.18
N ILE A 248 1.11 -13.06 -2.32
CA ILE A 248 1.53 -11.64 -2.44
C ILE A 248 3.05 -11.47 -2.40
N GLU A 249 3.76 -12.28 -1.61
CA GLU A 249 5.23 -12.22 -1.52
C GLU A 249 5.87 -12.63 -2.84
N ALA A 250 5.40 -13.73 -3.43
CA ALA A 250 5.87 -14.20 -4.73
C ALA A 250 5.48 -13.25 -5.88
N PHE A 251 4.39 -12.49 -5.75
CA PHE A 251 4.01 -11.47 -6.73
C PHE A 251 4.96 -10.27 -6.71
N PHE A 252 5.51 -9.90 -5.55
CA PHE A 252 6.45 -8.77 -5.43
C PHE A 252 7.93 -9.18 -5.53
N ASP A 253 8.21 -10.48 -5.66
CA ASP A 253 9.56 -10.99 -5.86
C ASP A 253 9.96 -10.82 -7.33
N GLU A 254 11.14 -10.24 -7.55
CA GLU A 254 11.65 -9.95 -8.88
C GLU A 254 12.06 -11.25 -9.58
N GLU A 255 12.69 -12.18 -8.85
CA GLU A 255 13.28 -13.40 -9.41
C GLU A 255 12.21 -14.40 -9.90
N THR A 256 11.05 -14.46 -9.22
CA THR A 256 9.90 -15.28 -9.61
C THR A 256 9.24 -14.77 -10.89
N LEU A 257 9.22 -13.46 -11.12
CA LEU A 257 8.62 -12.83 -12.30
C LEU A 257 9.53 -12.89 -13.52
N HIS A 258 10.86 -12.83 -13.34
CA HIS A 258 11.83 -12.98 -14.44
C HIS A 258 11.83 -14.40 -15.05
N LEU A 259 11.42 -15.42 -14.31
CA LEU A 259 11.41 -16.82 -14.76
C LEU A 259 10.09 -17.27 -15.44
N SER A 260 9.06 -16.44 -15.37
CA SER A 260 7.76 -16.74 -15.96
C SER A 260 7.68 -16.14 -17.38
N GLU A 261 7.77 -16.97 -18.42
CA GLU A 261 7.48 -16.57 -19.81
C GLU A 261 6.08 -15.93 -19.97
N GLU A 262 5.17 -16.15 -19.00
CA GLU A 262 3.83 -15.56 -18.92
C GLU A 262 3.76 -14.17 -18.25
N ALA A 263 4.88 -13.59 -17.80
CA ALA A 263 4.94 -12.31 -17.06
C ALA A 263 4.61 -11.04 -17.89
N VAL A 264 4.09 -11.22 -19.11
CA VAL A 264 3.78 -10.17 -20.08
C VAL A 264 2.55 -9.35 -19.65
N SER A 265 1.63 -9.93 -18.86
CA SER A 265 0.45 -9.23 -18.31
C SER A 265 0.26 -9.54 -16.82
N LEU A 266 0.42 -8.52 -15.97
CA LEU A 266 0.15 -8.58 -14.54
C LEU A 266 -1.34 -8.74 -14.25
N LEU A 267 -2.20 -8.14 -15.06
CA LEU A 267 -3.66 -8.29 -14.90
C LEU A 267 -4.11 -9.75 -15.06
N ALA A 268 -3.39 -10.56 -15.84
CA ALA A 268 -3.66 -12.00 -15.97
C ALA A 268 -3.43 -12.77 -14.65
N PHE A 269 -2.55 -12.29 -13.78
CA PHE A 269 -2.34 -12.87 -12.45
C PHE A 269 -3.37 -12.43 -11.41
N LEU A 270 -4.15 -11.39 -11.70
CA LEU A 270 -5.18 -10.87 -10.79
C LEU A 270 -6.55 -11.50 -11.05
N ASP A 271 -7.20 -11.91 -9.96
CA ASP A 271 -8.56 -12.43 -9.94
C ASP A 271 -9.44 -11.59 -9.00
N VAL A 272 -9.89 -10.45 -9.54
CA VAL A 272 -10.80 -9.54 -8.83
C VAL A 272 -12.13 -10.23 -8.50
N GLY A 273 -12.58 -11.16 -9.36
CA GLY A 273 -13.80 -11.92 -9.13
C GLY A 273 -13.70 -12.81 -7.89
N ARG A 274 -12.60 -13.56 -7.76
CA ARG A 274 -12.28 -14.35 -6.56
C ARG A 274 -12.16 -13.47 -5.31
N PHE A 275 -11.53 -12.30 -5.44
CA PHE A 275 -11.40 -11.37 -4.32
C PHE A 275 -12.77 -10.87 -3.82
N LEU A 276 -13.65 -10.44 -4.75
CA LEU A 276 -14.97 -9.90 -4.43
C LEU A 276 -15.98 -10.95 -3.96
N THR A 277 -15.81 -12.21 -4.36
CA THR A 277 -16.68 -13.33 -3.93
C THR A 277 -16.18 -14.03 -2.67
N SER A 278 -14.96 -13.70 -2.20
CA SER A 278 -14.36 -14.37 -1.05
C SER A 278 -15.09 -14.05 0.27
N PRO A 279 -15.55 -15.07 1.02
CA PRO A 279 -16.13 -14.88 2.35
C PRO A 279 -15.15 -14.27 3.36
N SER A 280 -13.85 -14.57 3.22
CA SER A 280 -12.82 -14.03 4.13
C SER A 280 -12.64 -12.52 3.93
N MET A 281 -12.78 -12.02 2.70
CA MET A 281 -12.72 -10.59 2.42
C MET A 281 -13.88 -9.86 3.10
N TRP A 282 -15.12 -10.31 2.86
CA TRP A 282 -16.32 -9.71 3.46
C TRP A 282 -16.37 -9.85 4.98
N GLY A 283 -15.94 -10.99 5.53
CA GLY A 283 -15.78 -11.15 6.97
C GLY A 283 -14.84 -10.09 7.58
N GLY A 284 -13.82 -9.70 6.83
CA GLY A 284 -12.92 -8.61 7.24
C GLY A 284 -13.61 -7.25 7.24
N VAL A 285 -14.36 -6.94 6.19
CA VAL A 285 -15.15 -5.70 6.10
C VAL A 285 -16.17 -5.59 7.23
N VAL A 286 -16.84 -6.70 7.58
CA VAL A 286 -17.77 -6.74 8.72
C VAL A 286 -17.05 -6.46 10.04
N ILE A 287 -15.90 -7.09 10.28
CA ILE A 287 -15.08 -6.83 11.48
C ILE A 287 -14.63 -5.36 11.53
N CYS A 288 -14.20 -4.80 10.40
CA CYS A 288 -13.88 -3.37 10.29
C CYS A 288 -15.07 -2.50 10.68
N ALA A 289 -16.26 -2.79 10.14
CA ALA A 289 -17.47 -2.06 10.46
C ALA A 289 -17.80 -2.10 11.96
N LEU A 290 -17.67 -3.26 12.60
CA LEU A 290 -17.86 -3.40 14.05
C LEU A 290 -16.90 -2.51 14.86
N PHE A 291 -15.60 -2.52 14.52
CA PHE A 291 -14.64 -1.65 15.19
C PHE A 291 -14.88 -0.17 14.93
N VAL A 292 -15.28 0.20 13.71
CA VAL A 292 -15.63 1.58 13.37
C VAL A 292 -16.86 2.04 14.14
N THR A 293 -17.90 1.21 14.26
CA THR A 293 -19.07 1.50 15.10
C THR A 293 -18.67 1.65 16.56
N ALA A 294 -17.78 0.79 17.07
CA ALA A 294 -17.25 0.92 18.42
C ALA A 294 -16.45 2.22 18.60
N ALA A 295 -15.67 2.65 17.60
CA ALA A 295 -14.93 3.90 17.61
C ALA A 295 -15.87 5.11 17.68
N ILE A 296 -16.95 5.11 16.88
CA ILE A 296 -18.00 6.15 16.90
C ILE A 296 -18.66 6.21 18.28
N TYR A 297 -19.02 5.06 18.85
CA TYR A 297 -19.63 5.00 20.18
C TYR A 297 -18.69 5.56 21.25
N VAL A 298 -17.43 5.12 21.28
CA VAL A 298 -16.44 5.57 22.27
C VAL A 298 -16.17 7.07 22.14
N ARG A 299 -16.11 7.58 20.92
CA ARG A 299 -15.92 9.01 20.64
C ARG A 299 -17.03 9.87 21.25
N ARG A 300 -18.26 9.36 21.33
CA ARG A 300 -19.40 10.08 21.93
C ARG A 300 -19.22 10.39 23.42
N TYR A 301 -18.54 9.53 24.17
CA TYR A 301 -18.47 9.62 25.63
C TYR A 301 -17.10 10.05 26.18
N ARG A 302 -16.08 10.20 25.34
CA ARG A 302 -14.69 10.44 25.78
C ARG A 302 -14.15 11.77 25.27
N ASP A 303 -14.78 12.86 25.71
CA ASP A 303 -14.39 14.24 25.38
C ASP A 303 -13.31 14.80 26.31
N GLU A 304 -13.14 14.17 27.46
CA GLU A 304 -12.29 14.68 28.54
C GLU A 304 -11.02 13.83 28.66
N SER A 305 -9.91 14.41 28.21
CA SER A 305 -8.57 14.09 28.68
C SER A 305 -7.81 15.37 28.99
#